data_AF-A0A9D1GA81-F1
#
_entry.id   AF-A0A9D1GA81-F1
#
_cell.length_a   1.000
_cell.length_b   1.000
_cell.length_c   1.000
_cell.angle_alpha   90.00
_cell.angle_beta   90.00
_cell.angle_gamma   90.00
#
_symmetry.space_group_name_H-M   'P 1'
#
loop_
_entity.id
_entity.type
_entity.pdbx_description
1 polymer ?
#
loop_
_entity_poly.entity_id
_entity_poly.type
_entity_poly.pdbx_seq_one_letter_code
_entity_poly.pdbx_strand_id
1 'polypeptide(L)'
;METVIDEKELFNNNIEFINISKRLLTSDYDVFDLNLKRLIHYIDDNKLISDFINSCVNQDDHFNAAEDVNKVVAGYGSNIFNNYVEEEKEISYIYQILKYITSNNISYRKYSISYSSTKQFQDQIDGFNNKIILPFINAINDNFQKKYFEMKYEKDKASNVIINSEQVVIAKNTSNITLVKNNYNELNDIINKIKNHITDVNDREVQEDIMDNVLGIKEEINKGSIKKGRIKAFMNALNVTLTKINDVTELSTSIIKLIKYASSFIN
;
A
#
# COMPACT_ATOMS: atom_id res chain seq x y z
N MET A 1 -24.92 -0.48 -3.24
CA MET A 1 -24.06 -0.92 -2.12
C MET A 1 -22.63 -0.68 -2.56
N GLU A 2 -21.94 0.27 -1.93
CA GLU A 2 -20.48 0.39 -2.11
C GLU A 2 -19.83 -0.87 -1.55
N THR A 3 -19.23 -1.66 -2.43
CA THR A 3 -18.39 -2.78 -2.03
C THR A 3 -17.16 -2.19 -1.37
N VAL A 4 -17.00 -2.40 -0.05
CA VAL A 4 -15.76 -2.06 0.66
C VAL A 4 -14.71 -3.05 0.20
N ILE A 5 -13.75 -2.57 -0.60
CA ILE A 5 -12.66 -3.39 -1.13
C ILE A 5 -11.54 -3.44 -0.09
N ASP A 6 -11.05 -4.64 0.21
CA ASP A 6 -9.96 -4.83 1.16
C ASP A 6 -8.60 -4.47 0.56
N GLU A 7 -7.67 -3.95 1.38
CA GLU A 7 -6.32 -3.54 0.95
C GLU A 7 -5.56 -4.70 0.31
N LYS A 8 -5.74 -5.92 0.85
CA LYS A 8 -5.14 -7.14 0.31
C LYS A 8 -5.77 -7.54 -1.02
N GLU A 9 -7.08 -7.38 -1.16
CA GLU A 9 -7.78 -7.67 -2.41
C GLU A 9 -7.30 -6.72 -3.52
N LEU A 10 -7.21 -5.41 -3.24
CA LEU A 10 -6.65 -4.43 -4.19
C LEU A 10 -5.22 -4.79 -4.61
N PHE A 11 -4.36 -5.14 -3.65
CA PHE A 11 -2.99 -5.55 -3.92
C PHE A 11 -2.91 -6.81 -4.80
N ASN A 12 -3.68 -7.84 -4.48
CA ASN A 12 -3.70 -9.09 -5.26
C ASN A 12 -4.16 -8.85 -6.71
N ASN A 13 -5.22 -8.07 -6.89
CA ASN A 13 -5.72 -7.69 -8.23
C ASN A 13 -4.66 -6.94 -9.05
N ASN A 14 -3.88 -6.05 -8.42
CA ASN A 14 -2.79 -5.35 -9.09
C ASN A 14 -1.65 -6.32 -9.49
N ILE A 15 -1.23 -7.22 -8.59
CA ILE A 15 -0.18 -8.20 -8.90
C ILE A 15 -0.58 -9.12 -10.05
N GLU A 16 -1.82 -9.62 -10.06
CA GLU A 16 -2.34 -10.43 -11.16
C GLU A 16 -2.37 -9.65 -12.48
N PHE A 17 -2.84 -8.40 -12.45
CA PHE A 17 -2.82 -7.51 -13.61
C PHE A 17 -1.39 -7.30 -14.15
N ILE A 18 -0.43 -7.00 -13.28
CA ILE A 18 0.98 -6.82 -13.64
C ILE A 18 1.55 -8.10 -14.26
N ASN A 19 1.22 -9.28 -13.73
CA ASN A 19 1.73 -10.54 -14.24
C ASN A 19 1.19 -10.84 -15.65
N ILE A 20 -0.11 -10.63 -15.89
CA ILE A 20 -0.73 -10.81 -17.21
C ILE A 20 -0.19 -9.78 -18.20
N SER A 21 -0.03 -8.53 -17.76
CA SER A 21 0.59 -7.44 -18.53
C SER A 21 2.02 -7.75 -18.95
N LYS A 22 2.88 -8.19 -18.01
CA LYS A 22 4.25 -8.61 -18.30
C LYS A 22 4.30 -9.73 -19.31
N ARG A 23 3.42 -10.74 -19.16
CA ARG A 23 3.32 -11.85 -20.10
C ARG A 23 3.06 -11.36 -21.52
N LEU A 24 2.17 -10.38 -21.72
CA LEU A 24 1.93 -9.76 -23.03
C LEU A 24 3.16 -8.99 -23.53
N LEU A 25 3.72 -8.11 -22.69
CA LEU A 25 4.83 -7.24 -23.08
C LEU A 25 6.10 -8.02 -23.46
N THR A 26 6.32 -9.20 -22.86
CA THR A 26 7.46 -10.07 -23.17
C THR A 26 7.08 -11.25 -24.08
N SER A 27 5.94 -11.19 -24.75
CA SER A 27 5.51 -12.25 -25.66
C SER A 27 6.34 -12.27 -26.93
N ASP A 28 6.68 -13.49 -27.36
CA ASP A 28 7.05 -13.73 -28.74
C ASP A 28 5.85 -13.49 -29.67
N TYR A 29 6.15 -13.11 -30.91
CA TYR A 29 5.13 -12.78 -31.91
C TYR A 29 4.12 -13.91 -32.19
N ASP A 30 4.48 -15.17 -31.96
CA ASP A 30 3.62 -16.33 -32.22
C ASP A 30 2.46 -16.47 -31.21
N VAL A 31 2.67 -16.01 -29.97
CA VAL A 31 1.69 -16.06 -28.87
C VAL A 31 1.11 -14.70 -28.50
N PHE A 32 1.53 -13.63 -29.17
CA PHE A 32 1.12 -12.26 -28.89
C PHE A 32 -0.40 -12.06 -28.90
N ASP A 33 -1.09 -12.44 -29.98
CA ASP A 33 -2.55 -12.27 -30.13
C ASP A 33 -3.32 -12.98 -29.00
N LEU A 34 -2.84 -14.17 -28.59
CA LEU A 34 -3.42 -14.93 -27.50
C LEU A 34 -3.21 -14.25 -26.15
N ASN A 35 -2.02 -13.69 -25.89
CA ASN A 35 -1.73 -12.99 -24.65
C ASN A 35 -2.44 -11.62 -24.58
N LEU A 36 -2.66 -10.96 -25.72
CA LEU A 36 -3.48 -9.74 -25.78
C LEU A 36 -4.93 -10.06 -25.42
N LYS A 37 -5.48 -11.14 -25.98
CA LYS A 37 -6.82 -11.62 -25.64
C LYS A 37 -6.96 -11.98 -24.15
N ARG A 38 -5.94 -12.60 -23.56
CA ARG A 38 -5.89 -12.88 -22.11
C ARG A 38 -5.94 -11.59 -21.28
N LEU A 39 -5.19 -10.56 -21.67
CA LEU A 39 -5.19 -9.27 -20.98
C LEU A 39 -6.58 -8.61 -21.04
N ILE A 40 -7.18 -8.51 -22.23
CA ILE A 40 -8.50 -7.89 -22.40
C ILE A 40 -9.58 -8.67 -21.64
N HIS A 41 -9.54 -10.00 -21.66
CA HIS A 41 -10.47 -10.81 -20.89
C HIS A 41 -10.34 -10.58 -19.38
N TYR A 42 -9.10 -10.51 -18.86
CA TYR A 42 -8.88 -10.18 -17.45
C TYR A 42 -9.39 -8.78 -17.10
N ILE A 43 -9.19 -7.79 -17.97
CA ILE A 43 -9.71 -6.43 -17.78
C ILE A 43 -11.25 -6.42 -17.71
N ASP A 44 -11.90 -7.16 -18.60
CA ASP A 44 -13.37 -7.25 -18.66
C ASP A 44 -13.96 -7.95 -17.43
N ASP A 45 -13.33 -9.04 -16.98
CA ASP A 45 -13.80 -9.84 -15.85
C ASP A 45 -13.47 -9.19 -14.50
N ASN A 46 -12.44 -8.34 -14.46
CA ASN A 46 -12.02 -7.64 -13.26
C ASN A 46 -12.84 -6.36 -13.06
N LYS A 47 -13.79 -6.40 -12.12
CA LYS A 47 -14.68 -5.27 -11.83
C LYS A 47 -13.92 -3.98 -11.46
N LEU A 48 -12.84 -4.08 -10.71
CA LEU A 48 -12.03 -2.91 -10.31
C LEU A 48 -11.44 -2.15 -11.50
N ILE A 49 -10.96 -2.91 -12.50
CA ILE A 49 -10.35 -2.35 -13.69
C ILE A 49 -11.41 -1.88 -14.68
N SER A 50 -12.45 -2.69 -14.92
CA SER A 50 -13.54 -2.31 -15.81
C SER A 50 -14.29 -1.08 -15.31
N ASP A 51 -14.57 -0.96 -14.01
CA ASP A 51 -15.17 0.25 -13.44
C ASP A 51 -14.28 1.48 -13.63
N PHE A 52 -12.95 1.33 -13.49
CA PHE A 52 -11.99 2.42 -13.77
C PHE A 52 -12.01 2.82 -15.25
N ILE A 53 -11.89 1.88 -16.17
CA ILE A 53 -11.93 2.17 -17.61
C ILE A 53 -13.25 2.82 -18.00
N ASN A 54 -14.38 2.34 -17.47
CA ASN A 54 -15.69 2.93 -17.72
C ASN A 54 -15.79 4.37 -17.19
N SER A 55 -15.10 4.70 -16.08
CA SER A 55 -15.03 6.07 -15.58
C SER A 55 -14.26 7.03 -16.48
N CYS A 56 -13.39 6.49 -17.36
CA CYS A 56 -12.66 7.27 -18.36
C CYS A 56 -13.47 7.51 -19.64
N VAL A 57 -14.65 6.90 -19.81
CA VAL A 57 -15.47 7.05 -21.01
C VAL A 57 -16.26 8.36 -20.93
N ASN A 58 -16.01 9.26 -21.88
CA ASN A 58 -16.81 10.46 -22.09
C ASN A 58 -17.82 10.26 -23.24
N GLN A 59 -19.06 10.71 -23.07
CA GLN A 59 -20.11 10.59 -24.09
C GLN A 59 -19.86 11.49 -25.32
N ASP A 60 -19.10 12.57 -25.13
CA ASP A 60 -18.72 13.49 -26.20
C ASP A 60 -17.56 12.92 -27.05
N ASP A 61 -16.87 11.90 -26.56
CA ASP A 61 -15.86 11.17 -27.32
C ASP A 61 -16.54 10.20 -28.29
N HIS A 62 -16.82 10.69 -29.50
CA HIS A 62 -17.44 9.92 -30.58
C HIS A 62 -16.45 8.97 -31.27
N PHE A 63 -15.82 8.07 -30.50
CA PHE A 63 -14.90 7.08 -31.03
C PHE A 63 -15.61 6.00 -31.84
N ASN A 64 -15.00 5.61 -32.95
CA ASN A 64 -15.44 4.47 -33.75
C ASN A 64 -14.28 3.47 -33.89
N ALA A 65 -14.13 2.62 -32.88
CA ALA A 65 -13.04 1.64 -32.83
C ALA A 65 -13.00 0.73 -34.07
N ALA A 66 -14.17 0.35 -34.61
CA ALA A 66 -14.24 -0.49 -35.80
C ALA A 66 -13.66 0.23 -37.04
N GLU A 67 -14.06 1.49 -37.24
CA GLU A 67 -13.56 2.30 -38.36
C GLU A 67 -12.07 2.56 -38.24
N ASP A 68 -11.58 2.92 -37.06
CA ASP A 68 -10.17 3.23 -36.83
C ASP A 68 -9.28 2.00 -37.00
N VAL A 69 -9.69 0.84 -36.45
CA VAL A 69 -8.98 -0.42 -36.66
C VAL A 69 -8.99 -0.80 -38.14
N ASN A 70 -10.12 -0.65 -38.84
CA ASN A 70 -10.17 -0.95 -40.27
C ASN A 70 -9.29 -0.01 -41.10
N LYS A 71 -9.19 1.28 -40.76
CA LYS A 71 -8.27 2.23 -41.40
C LYS A 71 -6.81 1.85 -41.21
N VAL A 72 -6.42 1.45 -40.00
CA VAL A 72 -5.05 0.99 -39.72
C VAL A 72 -4.73 -0.30 -40.49
N VAL A 73 -5.62 -1.28 -40.42
CA VAL A 73 -5.47 -2.58 -41.11
C VAL A 73 -5.40 -2.41 -42.63
N ALA A 74 -6.27 -1.58 -43.21
CA ALA A 74 -6.31 -1.32 -44.66
C ALA A 74 -5.14 -0.42 -45.12
N GLY A 75 -4.47 0.27 -44.20
CA GLY A 75 -3.34 1.14 -44.50
C GLY A 75 -2.05 0.41 -44.82
N TYR A 76 -1.95 -0.91 -44.57
CA TYR A 76 -0.77 -1.74 -44.85
C TYR A 76 0.56 -1.11 -44.41
N GLY A 77 0.60 -0.49 -43.22
CA GLY A 77 1.81 0.15 -42.71
C GLY A 77 1.86 1.67 -42.85
N SER A 78 0.87 2.31 -43.49
CA SER A 78 0.81 3.78 -43.63
C SER A 78 0.07 4.51 -42.50
N ASN A 79 -0.70 3.79 -41.68
CA ASN A 79 -1.58 4.38 -40.66
C ASN A 79 -1.25 3.80 -39.28
N ILE A 80 -1.29 4.65 -38.25
CA ILE A 80 -1.20 4.25 -36.83
C ILE A 80 -2.48 4.66 -36.09
N PHE A 81 -2.72 4.05 -34.93
CA PHE A 81 -3.77 4.52 -34.03
C PHE A 81 -3.47 5.93 -33.50
N ASN A 82 -4.53 6.67 -33.20
CA ASN A 82 -4.41 8.00 -32.60
C ASN A 82 -3.91 7.90 -31.16
N ASN A 83 -3.21 8.93 -30.71
CA ASN A 83 -2.89 9.14 -29.30
C ASN A 83 -3.58 10.43 -28.85
N TYR A 84 -3.90 10.51 -27.56
CA TYR A 84 -4.59 11.66 -26.97
C TYR A 84 -3.78 12.20 -25.80
N VAL A 85 -3.77 13.53 -25.63
CA VAL A 85 -3.05 14.19 -24.53
C VAL A 85 -3.76 13.99 -23.20
N GLU A 86 -5.09 13.92 -23.24
CA GLU A 86 -5.94 13.65 -22.06
C GLU A 86 -5.87 12.17 -21.71
N GLU A 87 -5.45 11.85 -20.49
CA GLU A 87 -5.18 10.48 -20.02
C GLU A 87 -6.44 9.61 -20.09
N GLU A 88 -7.57 10.10 -19.59
CA GLU A 88 -8.85 9.38 -19.58
C GLU A 88 -9.31 9.06 -21.02
N LYS A 89 -9.15 10.04 -21.91
CA LYS A 89 -9.49 9.92 -23.33
C LYS A 89 -8.61 8.88 -24.02
N GLU A 90 -7.31 8.89 -23.74
CA GLU A 90 -6.35 7.90 -24.25
C GLU A 90 -6.68 6.48 -23.76
N ILE A 91 -6.95 6.32 -22.46
CA ILE A 91 -7.35 5.04 -21.85
C ILE A 91 -8.62 4.49 -22.52
N SER A 92 -9.66 5.31 -22.62
CA SER A 92 -10.94 4.94 -23.23
C SER A 92 -10.76 4.52 -24.68
N TYR A 93 -10.03 5.31 -25.46
CA TYR A 93 -9.76 5.01 -26.87
C TYR A 93 -8.99 3.69 -27.04
N ILE A 94 -7.87 3.54 -26.34
CA ILE A 94 -7.02 2.35 -26.45
C ILE A 94 -7.80 1.10 -26.05
N TYR A 95 -8.56 1.15 -24.95
CA TYR A 95 -9.38 0.02 -24.54
C TYR A 95 -10.38 -0.39 -25.63
N GLN A 96 -11.10 0.58 -26.22
CA GLN A 96 -12.10 0.29 -27.26
C GLN A 96 -11.47 -0.35 -28.52
N ILE A 97 -10.31 0.12 -28.98
CA ILE A 97 -9.63 -0.49 -30.14
C ILE A 97 -9.11 -1.89 -29.81
N LEU A 98 -8.52 -2.12 -28.63
CA LEU A 98 -8.02 -3.43 -28.23
C LEU A 98 -9.15 -4.43 -28.04
N LYS A 99 -10.28 -3.99 -27.48
CA LYS A 99 -11.49 -4.80 -27.35
C LYS A 99 -12.07 -5.19 -28.70
N TYR A 100 -12.11 -4.27 -29.66
CA TYR A 100 -12.55 -4.58 -31.02
C TYR A 100 -11.59 -5.57 -31.71
N ILE A 101 -10.27 -5.35 -31.61
CA ILE A 101 -9.24 -6.24 -32.17
C ILE A 101 -9.40 -7.67 -31.65
N THR A 102 -9.49 -7.84 -30.33
CA THR A 102 -9.55 -9.16 -29.69
C THR A 102 -10.88 -9.86 -29.91
N SER A 103 -12.00 -9.13 -29.93
CA SER A 103 -13.34 -9.69 -30.22
C SER A 103 -13.44 -10.22 -31.66
N ASN A 104 -12.76 -9.58 -32.60
CA ASN A 104 -12.76 -9.96 -34.02
C ASN A 104 -11.56 -10.83 -34.42
N ASN A 105 -10.71 -11.22 -33.47
CA ASN A 105 -9.48 -12.00 -33.69
C ASN A 105 -8.61 -11.40 -34.83
N ILE A 106 -8.46 -10.07 -34.85
CA ILE A 106 -7.61 -9.38 -35.81
C ILE A 106 -6.16 -9.62 -35.41
N SER A 107 -5.38 -10.18 -36.33
CA SER A 107 -3.97 -10.50 -36.04
C SER A 107 -3.09 -9.25 -35.95
N TYR A 108 -2.14 -9.26 -35.00
CA TYR A 108 -1.12 -8.22 -34.84
C TYR A 108 -0.44 -7.84 -36.15
N ARG A 109 -0.22 -8.82 -37.04
CA ARG A 109 0.42 -8.63 -38.34
C ARG A 109 -0.27 -7.57 -39.20
N LYS A 110 -1.52 -7.23 -38.92
CA LYS A 110 -2.28 -6.22 -39.67
C LYS A 110 -2.18 -4.81 -39.09
N TYR A 111 -2.03 -4.67 -37.78
CA TYR A 111 -2.07 -3.36 -37.12
C TYR A 111 -0.75 -2.91 -36.50
N SER A 112 0.23 -3.81 -36.30
CA SER A 112 1.53 -3.46 -35.73
C SER A 112 2.58 -3.04 -36.77
N ILE A 113 2.30 -3.20 -38.08
CA ILE A 113 3.28 -2.97 -39.17
C ILE A 113 3.94 -1.59 -39.07
N SER A 114 3.14 -0.53 -38.88
CA SER A 114 3.59 0.86 -38.84
C SER A 114 4.44 1.22 -37.62
N TYR A 115 4.57 0.31 -36.65
CA TYR A 115 5.23 0.59 -35.39
C TYR A 115 6.72 0.22 -35.40
N SER A 116 7.24 -0.34 -36.49
CA SER A 116 8.66 -0.58 -36.72
C SER A 116 9.06 -0.21 -38.15
N SER A 117 10.32 0.20 -38.33
CA SER A 117 10.92 0.37 -39.65
C SER A 117 11.42 -0.95 -40.25
N THR A 118 11.44 -2.03 -39.46
CA THR A 118 11.89 -3.36 -39.90
C THR A 118 10.70 -4.25 -40.30
N LYS A 119 11.01 -5.33 -41.02
CA LYS A 119 10.04 -6.37 -41.39
C LYS A 119 9.92 -7.47 -40.33
N GLN A 120 10.65 -7.38 -39.22
CA GLN A 120 10.60 -8.40 -38.19
C GLN A 120 9.33 -8.24 -37.37
N PHE A 121 8.58 -9.34 -37.21
CA PHE A 121 7.33 -9.33 -36.46
C PHE A 121 7.54 -8.93 -35.00
N GLN A 122 8.67 -9.35 -34.40
CA GLN A 122 8.99 -8.98 -33.02
C GLN A 122 9.16 -7.47 -32.87
N ASP A 123 9.99 -6.84 -33.71
CA ASP A 123 10.20 -5.39 -33.66
C ASP A 123 8.89 -4.61 -33.85
N GLN A 124 7.97 -5.10 -34.71
CA GLN A 124 6.67 -4.48 -34.92
C GLN A 124 5.78 -4.55 -33.67
N ILE A 125 5.69 -5.72 -33.02
CA ILE A 125 4.91 -5.85 -31.78
C ILE A 125 5.56 -5.11 -30.61
N ASP A 126 6.90 -5.04 -30.54
CA ASP A 126 7.61 -4.28 -29.51
C ASP A 126 7.35 -2.78 -29.68
N GLY A 127 7.36 -2.29 -30.92
CA GLY A 127 6.99 -0.90 -31.24
C GLY A 127 5.54 -0.58 -30.86
N PHE A 128 4.62 -1.50 -31.16
CA PHE A 128 3.21 -1.36 -30.78
C PHE A 128 3.05 -1.40 -29.24
N ASN A 129 3.75 -2.31 -28.58
CA ASN A 129 3.77 -2.41 -27.13
C ASN A 129 4.22 -1.11 -26.49
N ASN A 130 5.34 -0.56 -26.95
CA ASN A 130 5.91 0.66 -26.38
C ASN A 130 5.00 1.89 -26.56
N LYS A 131 4.30 2.00 -27.70
CA LYS A 131 3.49 3.18 -28.01
C LYS A 131 2.04 3.10 -27.56
N ILE A 132 1.47 1.91 -27.42
CA ILE A 132 0.04 1.71 -27.16
C ILE A 132 -0.18 0.92 -25.87
N ILE A 133 0.40 -0.27 -25.76
CA ILE A 133 0.09 -1.19 -24.66
C ILE A 133 0.69 -0.73 -23.33
N LEU A 134 1.95 -0.27 -23.34
CA LEU A 134 2.66 0.12 -22.13
C LEU A 134 2.05 1.36 -21.46
N PRO A 135 1.73 2.46 -22.16
CA PRO A 135 1.02 3.59 -21.55
C PRO A 135 -0.32 3.19 -20.93
N PHE A 136 -1.10 2.38 -21.64
CA PHE A 136 -2.39 1.87 -21.16
C PHE A 136 -2.27 1.01 -19.89
N ILE A 137 -1.30 0.08 -19.85
CA ILE A 137 -1.03 -0.74 -18.67
C ILE A 137 -0.58 0.12 -17.50
N ASN A 138 0.30 1.09 -17.74
CA ASN A 138 0.80 1.98 -16.70
C ASN A 138 -0.33 2.80 -16.09
N ALA A 139 -1.25 3.35 -16.88
CA ALA A 139 -2.39 4.10 -16.38
C ALA A 139 -3.29 3.27 -15.44
N ILE A 140 -3.57 2.01 -15.80
CA ILE A 140 -4.34 1.09 -14.94
C ILE A 140 -3.57 0.79 -13.65
N ASN A 141 -2.28 0.50 -13.73
CA ASN A 141 -1.42 0.25 -12.56
C ASN A 141 -1.32 1.48 -11.65
N ASP A 142 -1.24 2.69 -12.22
CA ASP A 142 -1.19 3.94 -11.48
C ASP A 142 -2.51 4.20 -10.76
N ASN A 143 -3.65 3.82 -11.35
CA ASN A 143 -4.94 3.85 -10.65
C ASN A 143 -4.97 2.89 -9.45
N PHE A 144 -4.41 1.68 -9.56
CA PHE A 144 -4.25 0.79 -8.41
C PHE A 144 -3.38 1.43 -7.31
N GLN A 145 -2.28 2.08 -7.69
CA GLN A 145 -1.40 2.78 -6.75
C GLN A 145 -2.12 3.96 -6.08
N LYS A 146 -2.82 4.79 -6.84
CA LYS A 146 -3.63 5.92 -6.33
C LYS A 146 -4.61 5.42 -5.27
N LYS A 147 -5.41 4.39 -5.59
CA LYS A 147 -6.34 3.77 -4.63
C LYS A 147 -5.65 3.20 -3.40
N TYR A 148 -4.50 2.55 -3.56
CA TYR A 148 -3.73 2.03 -2.42
C TYR A 148 -3.22 3.16 -1.51
N PHE A 149 -2.74 4.26 -2.10
CA PHE A 149 -2.32 5.44 -1.35
C PHE A 149 -3.50 6.11 -0.64
N GLU A 150 -4.66 6.22 -1.29
CA GLU A 150 -5.89 6.75 -0.70
C GLU A 150 -6.33 5.91 0.50
N MET A 151 -6.42 4.58 0.34
CA MET A 151 -6.77 3.67 1.43
C MET A 151 -5.77 3.77 2.60
N LYS A 152 -4.47 3.83 2.30
CA LYS A 152 -3.43 3.98 3.32
C LYS A 152 -3.50 5.35 4.00
N TYR A 153 -3.78 6.41 3.25
CA TYR A 153 -3.93 7.76 3.76
C TYR A 153 -5.19 7.90 4.61
N GLU A 154 -6.30 7.28 4.23
CA GLU A 154 -7.53 7.21 5.02
C GLU A 154 -7.33 6.40 6.30
N LYS A 155 -6.59 5.29 6.24
CA LYS A 155 -6.19 4.50 7.42
C LYS A 155 -5.30 5.32 8.35
N ASP A 156 -4.32 6.05 7.80
CA ASP A 156 -3.47 6.97 8.57
C ASP A 156 -4.32 8.12 9.15
N LYS A 157 -5.29 8.68 8.42
CA LYS A 157 -6.24 9.70 8.91
C LYS A 157 -7.18 9.18 9.99
N ALA A 158 -7.81 8.02 9.81
CA ALA A 158 -8.66 7.37 10.80
C ALA A 158 -7.85 7.00 12.05
N SER A 159 -6.57 6.68 11.89
CA SER A 159 -5.64 6.52 13.01
C SER A 159 -5.22 7.84 13.67
N ASN A 160 -5.40 8.99 12.99
CA ASN A 160 -5.09 10.34 13.48
C ASN A 160 -6.32 11.14 13.94
N VAL A 161 -7.55 10.64 13.70
CA VAL A 161 -8.80 11.31 14.07
C VAL A 161 -9.61 10.39 14.99
N ILE A 162 -9.32 10.50 16.28
CA ILE A 162 -10.33 10.46 17.33
C ILE A 162 -10.34 11.86 17.93
N ILE A 163 -11.30 12.68 17.54
CA ILE A 163 -11.62 13.92 18.24
C ILE A 163 -12.82 13.59 19.11
N ASN A 164 -12.54 13.17 20.33
CA ASN A 164 -13.36 13.54 21.46
C ASN A 164 -12.53 14.53 22.28
N SER A 165 -13.20 15.52 22.85
CA SER A 165 -12.73 16.82 23.32
C SER A 165 -11.63 16.85 24.39
N GLU A 166 -10.82 15.81 24.59
CA GLU A 166 -9.74 15.80 25.60
C GLU A 166 -8.40 15.14 25.19
N GLN A 167 -8.26 14.27 24.17
CA GLN A 167 -6.95 13.63 23.85
C GLN A 167 -6.81 13.16 22.38
N VAL A 168 -5.60 13.22 21.81
CA VAL A 168 -5.23 12.74 20.45
C VAL A 168 -4.27 11.53 20.56
N VAL A 169 -4.60 10.41 19.89
CA VAL A 169 -3.77 9.18 19.83
C VAL A 169 -3.53 8.80 18.38
N ILE A 170 -2.29 8.46 18.01
CA ILE A 170 -1.86 8.02 16.66
C ILE A 170 -1.48 6.54 16.71
N ALA A 171 -1.97 5.72 15.77
CA ALA A 171 -1.65 4.29 15.69
C ALA A 171 -1.15 3.86 14.29
N LYS A 172 0.05 3.26 14.18
CA LYS A 172 0.54 2.62 12.95
C LYS A 172 0.70 1.09 13.10
N ASN A 173 0.06 0.37 12.18
CA ASN A 173 0.23 -1.02 11.72
C ASN A 173 0.39 -2.19 12.71
N THR A 174 -0.69 -2.98 12.76
CA THR A 174 -0.94 -4.39 13.14
C THR A 174 0.26 -5.35 13.20
N SER A 175 0.49 -5.99 14.36
CA SER A 175 0.16 -7.44 14.50
C SER A 175 -0.06 -7.92 15.95
N ASN A 176 -0.20 -7.03 16.94
CA ASN A 176 -0.43 -7.41 18.35
C ASN A 176 -1.72 -6.81 18.97
N ILE A 177 -2.72 -6.46 18.15
CA ILE A 177 -3.84 -5.59 18.59
C ILE A 177 -4.83 -6.29 19.55
N THR A 178 -4.82 -7.62 19.69
CA THR A 178 -5.64 -8.28 20.72
C THR A 178 -4.92 -8.38 22.08
N LEU A 179 -3.61 -8.14 22.15
CA LEU A 179 -2.84 -8.22 23.41
C LEU A 179 -2.30 -6.88 23.93
N VAL A 180 -2.29 -5.82 23.09
CA VAL A 180 -1.73 -4.50 23.48
C VAL A 180 -2.80 -3.50 23.95
N LYS A 181 -4.09 -3.72 23.64
CA LYS A 181 -5.20 -2.80 23.98
C LYS A 181 -5.38 -2.52 25.48
N ASN A 182 -4.96 -3.44 26.36
CA ASN A 182 -5.02 -3.22 27.81
C ASN A 182 -3.71 -2.67 28.41
N ASN A 183 -2.62 -2.69 27.64
CA ASN A 183 -1.27 -2.59 28.20
C ASN A 183 -0.69 -1.15 28.08
N TYR A 184 -1.01 -0.37 27.04
CA TYR A 184 -0.47 1.00 26.89
C TYR A 184 -1.08 2.04 27.86
N ASN A 185 -2.38 1.93 28.14
CA ASN A 185 -3.01 2.74 29.18
C ASN A 185 -2.38 2.39 30.53
N GLU A 186 -2.22 1.09 30.82
CA GLU A 186 -1.60 0.63 32.04
C GLU A 186 -0.13 1.10 32.19
N LEU A 187 0.70 1.02 31.15
CA LEU A 187 2.09 1.49 31.19
C LEU A 187 2.17 3.00 31.47
N ASN A 188 1.40 3.80 30.74
CA ASN A 188 1.41 5.26 30.94
C ASN A 188 0.83 5.65 32.31
N ASP A 189 -0.20 4.96 32.80
CA ASP A 189 -0.76 5.16 34.13
C ASP A 189 0.27 4.84 35.22
N ILE A 190 1.00 3.73 35.08
CA ILE A 190 2.08 3.36 35.97
C ILE A 190 3.17 4.46 35.97
N ILE A 191 3.59 4.91 34.79
CA ILE A 191 4.64 5.94 34.65
C ILE A 191 4.17 7.28 35.22
N ASN A 192 2.91 7.67 35.03
CA ASN A 192 2.37 8.91 35.57
C ASN A 192 2.31 8.87 37.10
N LYS A 193 1.92 7.72 37.69
CA LYS A 193 2.00 7.54 39.14
C LYS A 193 3.44 7.67 39.64
N ILE A 194 4.40 7.06 38.96
CA ILE A 194 5.83 7.23 39.30
C ILE A 194 6.21 8.70 39.25
N LYS A 195 5.88 9.43 38.17
CA LYS A 195 6.18 10.87 38.03
C LYS A 195 5.56 11.73 39.12
N ASN A 196 4.33 11.43 39.54
CA ASN A 196 3.63 12.21 40.56
C ASN A 196 4.24 12.04 41.96
N HIS A 197 4.87 10.89 42.23
CA HIS A 197 5.45 10.57 43.54
C HIS A 197 6.97 10.62 43.56
N ILE A 198 7.63 10.83 42.41
CA ILE A 198 9.11 10.82 42.35
C ILE A 198 9.72 12.00 43.09
N THR A 199 9.02 13.14 43.12
CA THR A 199 9.44 14.34 43.85
C THR A 199 9.46 14.13 45.36
N ASP A 200 8.81 13.08 45.86
CA ASP A 200 8.79 12.71 47.28
C ASP A 200 10.11 12.04 47.72
N VAL A 201 10.96 11.64 46.77
CA VAL A 201 12.31 11.10 47.05
C VAL A 201 13.28 12.26 47.27
N ASN A 202 13.86 12.41 48.45
CA ASN A 202 14.78 13.53 48.73
C ASN A 202 16.08 13.51 47.90
N ASP A 203 16.52 12.32 47.48
CA ASP A 203 17.75 12.14 46.72
C ASP A 203 17.50 12.32 45.22
N ARG A 204 18.05 13.41 44.67
CA ARG A 204 17.88 13.78 43.27
C ARG A 204 18.56 12.80 42.30
N GLU A 205 19.69 12.22 42.67
CA GLU A 205 20.37 11.22 41.85
C GLU A 205 19.50 9.97 41.74
N VAL A 206 18.86 9.57 42.85
CA VAL A 206 17.86 8.49 42.87
C VAL A 206 16.64 8.82 42.01
N GLN A 207 16.15 10.07 42.03
CA GLN A 207 15.06 10.49 41.14
C GLN A 207 15.44 10.37 39.65
N GLU A 208 16.63 10.88 39.28
CA GLU A 208 17.12 10.85 37.91
C GLU A 208 17.33 9.39 37.45
N ASP A 209 17.94 8.55 38.28
CA ASP A 209 18.09 7.11 38.03
C ASP A 209 16.74 6.41 37.81
N ILE A 210 15.74 6.68 38.64
CA ILE A 210 14.40 6.09 38.47
C ILE A 210 13.82 6.55 37.13
N MET A 211 13.87 7.85 36.82
CA MET A 211 13.26 8.40 35.61
C MET A 211 13.93 7.88 34.34
N ASP A 212 15.26 7.82 34.30
CA ASP A 212 16.01 7.33 33.14
C ASP A 212 15.70 5.87 32.84
N ASN A 213 15.62 5.03 33.86
CA ASN A 213 15.29 3.61 33.68
C ASN A 213 13.80 3.41 33.32
N VAL A 214 12.89 4.20 33.90
CA VAL A 214 11.46 4.19 33.56
C VAL A 214 11.23 4.61 32.11
N LEU A 215 11.87 5.69 31.67
CA LEU A 215 11.80 6.17 30.29
C LEU A 215 12.49 5.20 29.34
N GLY A 216 13.62 4.60 29.72
CA GLY A 216 14.29 3.56 28.95
C GLY A 216 13.40 2.33 28.69
N ILE A 217 12.63 1.89 29.70
CA ILE A 217 11.62 0.83 29.52
C ILE A 217 10.53 1.28 28.55
N LYS A 218 9.99 2.49 28.72
CA LYS A 218 8.97 3.05 27.83
C LYS A 218 9.46 3.08 26.39
N GLU A 219 10.64 3.63 26.14
CA GLU A 219 11.24 3.72 24.82
C GLU A 219 11.48 2.35 24.19
N GLU A 220 12.01 1.39 24.95
CA GLU A 220 12.33 0.07 24.42
C GLU A 220 11.07 -0.77 24.13
N ILE A 221 10.02 -0.65 24.95
CA ILE A 221 8.71 -1.27 24.68
C ILE A 221 8.03 -0.60 23.48
N ASN A 222 8.23 0.71 23.29
CA ASN A 222 7.69 1.46 22.16
C ASN A 222 8.43 1.20 20.83
N LYS A 223 9.56 0.49 20.84
CA LYS A 223 10.26 0.11 19.61
C LYS A 223 9.51 -1.04 18.93
N GLY A 224 9.40 -0.98 17.60
CA GLY A 224 8.85 -2.07 16.79
C GLY A 224 9.63 -3.40 16.90
N SER A 225 10.82 -3.40 17.51
CA SER A 225 11.61 -4.59 17.81
C SER A 225 12.24 -4.49 19.22
N ILE A 226 11.70 -5.23 20.19
CA ILE A 226 12.12 -5.19 21.59
C ILE A 226 13.42 -5.98 21.81
N LYS A 227 14.47 -5.36 22.35
CA LYS A 227 15.68 -6.08 22.81
C LYS A 227 15.53 -6.54 24.25
N LYS A 228 15.19 -7.83 24.45
CA LYS A 228 14.96 -8.43 25.78
C LYS A 228 16.05 -8.11 26.82
N GLY A 229 17.33 -8.10 26.41
CA GLY A 229 18.45 -7.78 27.30
C GLY A 229 18.43 -6.35 27.86
N ARG A 230 17.90 -5.37 27.12
CA ARG A 230 17.78 -3.98 27.57
C ARG A 230 16.69 -3.81 28.62
N ILE A 231 15.52 -4.41 28.39
CA ILE A 231 14.44 -4.41 29.38
C ILE A 231 14.91 -5.05 30.70
N LYS A 232 15.63 -6.18 30.64
CA LYS A 232 16.24 -6.80 31.84
C LYS A 232 17.19 -5.86 32.58
N ALA A 233 18.03 -5.12 31.86
CA ALA A 233 18.97 -4.18 32.45
C ALA A 233 18.24 -3.05 33.21
N PHE A 234 17.23 -2.42 32.58
CA PHE A 234 16.45 -1.37 33.22
C PHE A 234 15.66 -1.88 34.44
N MET A 235 15.05 -3.07 34.34
CA MET A 235 14.35 -3.68 35.46
C MET A 235 15.29 -3.97 36.64
N ASN A 236 16.50 -4.46 36.36
CA ASN A 236 17.50 -4.72 37.40
C ASN A 236 17.94 -3.43 38.08
N ALA A 237 18.18 -2.37 37.31
CA ALA A 237 18.50 -1.05 37.86
C ALA A 237 17.37 -0.54 38.77
N LEU A 238 16.10 -0.62 38.33
CA LEU A 238 14.96 -0.23 39.17
C LEU A 238 14.83 -1.07 40.45
N ASN A 239 15.07 -2.38 40.38
CA ASN A 239 15.09 -3.24 41.58
C ASN A 239 16.17 -2.81 42.57
N VAL A 240 17.35 -2.40 42.09
CA VAL A 240 18.41 -1.87 42.97
C VAL A 240 17.97 -0.55 43.58
N THR A 241 17.40 0.36 42.78
CA THR A 241 16.99 1.68 43.25
C THR A 241 15.82 1.63 44.24
N LEU A 242 14.92 0.65 44.14
CA LEU A 242 13.87 0.39 45.13
C LEU A 242 14.44 0.18 46.54
N THR A 243 15.65 -0.37 46.68
CA THR A 243 16.28 -0.56 48.00
C THR A 243 16.77 0.75 48.63
N LYS A 244 16.84 1.83 47.85
CA LYS A 244 17.28 3.17 48.26
C LYS A 244 16.11 4.10 48.61
N ILE A 245 14.88 3.71 48.34
CA ILE A 245 13.67 4.53 48.59
C ILE A 245 13.19 4.23 50.02
N ASN A 246 13.36 5.18 50.93
CA ASN A 246 13.13 4.94 52.36
C ASN A 246 11.66 5.01 52.81
N ASP A 247 10.74 5.70 52.12
CA ASP A 247 9.34 5.76 52.58
C ASP A 247 8.33 6.35 51.56
N VAL A 248 8.14 5.72 50.39
CA VAL A 248 7.04 6.10 49.48
C VAL A 248 6.35 4.84 48.98
N THR A 249 5.37 4.37 49.76
CA THR A 249 4.62 3.13 49.48
C THR A 249 3.98 3.14 48.10
N GLU A 250 3.50 4.28 47.63
CA GLU A 250 2.86 4.43 46.31
C GLU A 250 3.86 4.47 45.14
N LEU A 251 5.03 5.12 45.32
CA LEU A 251 6.10 5.14 44.32
C LEU A 251 6.70 3.74 44.17
N SER A 252 7.07 3.10 45.27
CA SER A 252 7.63 1.75 45.26
C SER A 252 6.64 0.74 44.67
N THR A 253 5.35 0.84 45.01
CA THR A 253 4.30 0.02 44.40
C THR A 253 4.20 0.25 42.89
N SER A 254 4.29 1.50 42.44
CA SER A 254 4.22 1.83 41.01
C SER A 254 5.45 1.33 40.24
N ILE A 255 6.65 1.43 40.81
CA ILE A 255 7.87 0.87 40.23
C ILE A 255 7.79 -0.66 40.16
N ILE A 256 7.33 -1.34 41.21
CA ILE A 256 7.13 -2.80 41.20
C ILE A 256 6.12 -3.21 40.13
N LYS A 257 5.02 -2.44 39.99
CA LYS A 257 4.02 -2.67 38.95
C LYS A 257 4.62 -2.50 37.55
N LEU A 258 5.48 -1.50 37.34
CA LEU A 258 6.21 -1.30 36.10
C LEU A 258 7.12 -2.48 35.76
N ILE A 259 7.89 -2.98 36.73
CA ILE A 259 8.80 -4.11 36.55
C ILE A 259 8.01 -5.37 36.16
N LYS A 260 6.89 -5.65 36.83
CA LYS A 260 6.02 -6.78 36.51
C LYS A 260 5.43 -6.67 35.11
N TYR A 261 4.97 -5.47 34.75
CA TYR A 261 4.46 -5.17 33.42
C TYR A 261 5.56 -5.36 32.35
N ALA A 262 6.77 -4.81 32.56
CA ALA A 262 7.88 -4.94 31.62
C ALA A 262 8.33 -6.41 31.44
N SER A 263 8.22 -7.23 32.49
CA SER A 263 8.54 -8.66 32.46
C SER A 263 7.69 -9.44 31.45
N SER A 264 6.43 -9.03 31.22
CA SER A 264 5.54 -9.73 30.27
C SER A 264 5.99 -9.63 28.81
N PHE A 265 6.89 -8.70 28.48
CA PHE A 265 7.43 -8.50 27.13
C PHE A 265 8.72 -9.29 26.86
N ILE A 266 9.32 -9.87 27.89
CA ILE A 266 10.59 -10.60 27.77
C ILE A 266 10.49 -12.09 28.09
N ASN A 267 9.35 -12.53 28.65
CA ASN A 267 9.01 -13.94 28.78
C ASN A 267 8.74 -14.61 27.41
#